data_AF-A0A022QJ85-F1
#
_entry.id   AF-A0A022QJ85-F1
#
_cell.length_a   1.000
_cell.length_b   1.000
_cell.length_c   1.000
_cell.angle_alpha   90.00
_cell.angle_beta   90.00
_cell.angle_gamma   90.00
#
_symmetry.space_group_name_H-M   'P 1'
#
loop_
_entity.id
_entity.type
_entity.pdbx_description
1 polymer ?
#
loop_
_entity_poly.entity_id
_entity_poly.type
_entity_poly.pdbx_seq_one_letter_code
_entity_poly.pdbx_strand_id
1 'polypeptide(L)'
;IKISLTLVSLIEDKIPSLKRPYLCCSSRSSVRHLCQYVAMQTSMEASEIEILIVKDFHPLNSSQSFKNKLGVVNPCQNELRLLNEHQMLGEILASFTEQNLVLAYRQRVQG
;
A
#
# COMPACT_ATOMS: atom_id res chain seq x y z
N ILE A 1 16.92 -2.39 11.24
CA ILE A 1 16.38 -1.12 10.69
C ILE A 1 14.86 -1.23 10.69
N LYS A 2 14.16 -0.19 11.12
CA LYS A 2 12.68 -0.11 11.08
C LYS A 2 12.27 0.77 9.91
N ILE A 3 11.18 0.39 9.23
CA ILE A 3 10.63 1.09 8.07
C ILE A 3 9.25 1.59 8.44
N SER A 4 9.05 2.91 8.32
CA SER A 4 7.73 3.52 8.43
C SER A 4 7.08 3.55 7.06
N LEU A 5 5.86 3.05 6.96
CA LEU A 5 5.09 3.02 5.71
C LEU A 5 3.63 3.32 5.95
N THR A 6 2.91 3.68 4.89
CA THR A 6 1.46 3.89 4.90
C THR A 6 0.80 2.91 3.93
N LEU A 7 -0.20 2.16 4.40
CA LEU A 7 -1.06 1.29 3.60
C LEU A 7 -2.39 1.96 3.31
N VAL A 8 -2.72 2.12 2.03
CA VAL A 8 -3.95 2.78 1.57
C VAL A 8 -4.77 1.86 0.67
N SER A 9 -6.10 1.91 0.78
CA SER A 9 -6.95 1.13 -0.11
C SER A 9 -6.95 1.77 -1.49
N LEU A 10 -6.80 0.97 -2.53
CA LEU A 10 -6.91 1.47 -3.91
C LEU A 10 -8.37 1.71 -4.30
N ILE A 11 -9.29 0.87 -3.82
CA ILE A 11 -10.73 0.93 -4.12
C ILE A 11 -11.48 0.54 -2.85
N GLU A 12 -11.96 1.55 -2.10
CA GLU A 12 -12.67 1.35 -0.82
C GLU A 12 -13.91 0.47 -0.95
N ASP A 13 -14.61 0.53 -2.08
CA ASP A 13 -15.83 -0.26 -2.33
C ASP A 13 -15.57 -1.78 -2.39
N LYS A 14 -14.31 -2.20 -2.61
CA LYS A 14 -13.91 -3.61 -2.64
C LYS A 14 -13.23 -4.06 -1.37
N ILE A 15 -12.26 -3.27 -0.89
CA ILE A 15 -11.61 -3.52 0.40
C ILE A 15 -11.66 -2.24 1.22
N PRO A 16 -12.22 -2.27 2.45
CA PRO A 16 -12.31 -1.09 3.28
C PRO A 16 -10.92 -0.53 3.62
N SER A 17 -10.85 0.80 3.77
CA SER A 17 -9.66 1.48 4.29
C SER A 17 -9.33 1.01 5.71
N LEU A 18 -8.03 0.82 5.99
CA LEU A 18 -7.55 0.48 7.32
C LEU A 18 -7.85 1.61 8.30
N LYS A 19 -8.29 1.26 9.51
CA LYS A 19 -8.42 2.25 10.62
C LYS A 19 -7.08 2.88 10.99
N ARG A 20 -5.98 2.14 10.85
CA ARG A 20 -4.61 2.59 11.10
C ARG A 20 -3.75 2.25 9.88
N PRO A 21 -3.64 3.17 8.90
CA PRO A 21 -2.88 2.92 7.67
C PRO A 21 -1.37 3.01 7.89
N TYR A 22 -0.90 3.73 8.92
CA TYR A 22 0.51 3.89 9.23
C TYR A 22 1.06 2.68 10.00
N LEU A 23 2.15 2.10 9.50
CA LEU A 23 2.81 0.95 10.08
C LEU A 23 4.31 1.20 10.26
N CYS A 24 4.85 0.56 11.29
CA CYS A 24 6.29 0.45 11.49
C CYS A 24 6.69 -1.02 11.40
N CYS A 25 7.43 -1.38 10.36
CA CYS A 25 7.78 -2.76 10.06
C CYS A 25 9.29 -3.00 10.15
N SER A 26 9.69 -4.26 10.25
CA SER A 26 11.09 -4.65 10.08
C SER A 26 11.46 -4.57 8.60
N SER A 27 12.69 -4.18 8.28
CA SER A 27 13.19 -4.25 6.90
C SER A 27 13.21 -5.67 6.32
N ARG A 28 13.17 -6.70 7.18
CA ARG A 28 13.09 -8.13 6.81
C ARG A 28 11.66 -8.64 6.63
N SER A 29 10.65 -7.84 6.99
CA SER A 29 9.27 -8.20 6.69
C SER A 29 9.08 -8.22 5.18
N SER A 30 8.37 -9.24 4.68
CA SER A 30 8.03 -9.34 3.26
C SER A 30 6.66 -8.72 2.96
N VAL A 31 6.37 -8.52 1.68
CA VAL A 31 5.05 -8.09 1.20
C VAL A 31 3.93 -9.02 1.65
N ARG A 32 4.16 -10.34 1.73
CA ARG A 32 3.19 -11.31 2.27
C ARG A 32 2.75 -10.97 3.70
N HIS A 33 3.64 -10.46 4.54
CA HIS A 33 3.29 -10.04 5.90
C HIS A 33 2.35 -8.83 5.89
N LEU A 34 2.47 -7.94 4.89
CA LEU A 34 1.53 -6.84 4.70
C LEU A 34 0.16 -7.37 4.24
N CYS A 35 0.11 -8.33 3.32
CA CYS A 35 -1.16 -8.97 2.93
C CYS A 35 -1.86 -9.61 4.14
N GLN A 36 -1.11 -10.34 4.99
CA GLN A 36 -1.64 -10.93 6.22
C GLN A 36 -2.16 -9.88 7.20
N TYR A 37 -1.46 -8.75 7.32
CA TYR A 37 -1.92 -7.64 8.15
C TYR A 37 -3.24 -7.06 7.63
N VAL A 38 -3.33 -6.76 6.33
CA VAL A 38 -4.57 -6.25 5.72
C VAL A 38 -5.70 -7.25 5.91
N ALA A 39 -5.47 -8.53 5.59
CA ALA A 39 -6.43 -9.63 5.78
C ALA A 39 -7.02 -9.64 7.19
N MET A 40 -6.17 -9.56 8.21
CA MET A 40 -6.58 -9.52 9.61
C MET A 40 -7.42 -8.28 9.96
N GLN A 41 -7.13 -7.13 9.33
CA GLN A 41 -7.87 -5.89 9.58
C GLN A 41 -9.18 -5.78 8.78
N THR A 42 -9.30 -6.49 7.66
CA THR A 42 -10.43 -6.38 6.72
C THR A 42 -11.29 -7.64 6.66
N SER A 43 -10.98 -8.67 7.47
CA SER A 43 -11.67 -9.96 7.46
C SER A 43 -11.67 -10.65 6.09
N MET A 44 -10.55 -10.54 5.37
CA MET A 44 -10.33 -11.19 4.07
C MET A 44 -9.21 -12.23 4.16
N GLU A 45 -9.05 -13.05 3.13
CA GLU A 45 -7.90 -13.94 3.04
C GLU A 45 -6.67 -13.22 2.49
N ALA A 46 -5.48 -13.54 3.02
CA ALA A 46 -4.23 -12.91 2.56
C ALA A 46 -3.92 -13.23 1.09
N SER A 47 -4.41 -14.37 0.59
CA SER A 47 -4.30 -14.78 -0.82
C SER A 47 -5.18 -13.94 -1.76
N GLU A 48 -6.20 -13.26 -1.23
CA GLU A 48 -7.10 -12.39 -2.00
C GLU A 48 -6.58 -10.96 -2.04
N ILE A 49 -5.46 -10.66 -1.40
CA ILE A 49 -4.90 -9.32 -1.31
C ILE A 49 -3.60 -9.25 -2.11
N GLU A 50 -3.43 -8.13 -2.79
CA GLU A 50 -2.17 -7.76 -3.42
C GLU A 50 -1.78 -6.34 -3.05
N ILE A 51 -0.46 -6.11 -2.97
CA ILE A 51 0.14 -4.83 -2.60
C ILE A 51 0.83 -4.25 -3.83
N LEU A 52 0.60 -2.97 -4.06
CA LEU A 52 1.19 -2.19 -5.13
C LEU A 52 2.03 -1.08 -4.52
N ILE A 53 3.15 -0.77 -5.16
CA ILE A 53 3.90 0.44 -4.88
C ILE A 53 3.29 1.59 -5.67
N VAL A 54 3.16 2.74 -5.01
CA VAL A 54 2.65 3.97 -5.62
C VAL A 54 3.85 4.85 -5.92
N LYS A 55 4.38 4.81 -7.16
CA LYS A 55 5.46 5.72 -7.55
C LYS A 55 4.91 7.14 -7.67
N ASP A 56 5.76 8.12 -7.37
CA ASP A 56 5.47 9.56 -7.47
C ASP A 56 4.29 10.06 -6.61
N PHE A 57 4.09 9.45 -5.43
CA PHE A 57 3.13 9.96 -4.47
C PHE A 57 3.62 11.29 -3.87
N HIS A 58 3.28 12.41 -4.50
CA HIS A 58 3.52 13.75 -3.93
C HIS A 58 2.30 14.24 -3.15
N PRO A 59 2.34 14.26 -1.80
CA PRO A 59 1.23 14.76 -1.00
C PRO A 59 0.94 16.26 -1.21
N LEU A 60 1.86 17.04 -1.79
CA LEU A 60 1.74 18.50 -1.94
C LEU A 60 1.18 19.01 -3.27
N ASN A 61 1.22 18.23 -4.35
CA ASN A 61 0.87 18.73 -5.70
C ASN A 61 -0.53 18.34 -6.18
N SER A 62 -1.30 17.66 -5.33
CA SER A 62 -2.57 17.09 -5.74
C SER A 62 -3.77 17.93 -5.27
N SER A 63 -3.68 19.23 -5.56
CA SER A 63 -4.62 20.27 -5.13
C SER A 63 -6.02 20.20 -5.75
N GLN A 64 -6.33 19.20 -6.59
CA GLN A 64 -7.67 19.06 -7.19
C GLN A 64 -8.35 17.68 -7.08
N SER A 65 -7.67 16.60 -6.68
CA SER A 65 -8.30 15.25 -6.70
C SER A 65 -8.35 14.52 -5.35
N PHE A 66 -7.61 14.96 -4.34
CA PHE A 66 -7.47 14.22 -3.06
C PHE A 66 -8.16 14.89 -1.88
N LYS A 67 -9.01 15.91 -2.14
CA LYS A 67 -9.75 16.62 -1.08
C LYS A 67 -10.86 15.80 -0.42
N ASN A 68 -11.22 14.64 -0.96
CA ASN A 68 -12.15 13.74 -0.29
C ASN A 68 -11.42 12.47 0.15
N LYS A 69 -11.23 12.36 1.46
CA LYS A 69 -10.76 11.19 2.21
C LYS A 69 -9.27 10.83 2.04
N LEU A 70 -8.52 11.13 3.09
CA LEU A 70 -7.21 10.58 3.42
C LEU A 70 -7.31 9.03 3.41
N GLY A 71 -7.05 8.37 2.28
CA GLY A 71 -7.17 6.91 2.20
C GLY A 71 -7.36 6.29 0.82
N VAL A 72 -7.72 7.07 -0.21
CA VAL A 72 -7.97 6.55 -1.56
C VAL A 72 -6.88 7.00 -2.54
N VAL A 73 -6.13 6.05 -3.08
CA VAL A 73 -5.20 6.31 -4.20
C VAL A 73 -5.96 6.10 -5.50
N ASN A 74 -6.05 7.13 -6.34
CA ASN A 74 -6.62 6.98 -7.67
C ASN A 74 -5.61 6.29 -8.61
N PRO A 75 -5.92 5.08 -9.13
CA PRO A 75 -5.03 4.36 -10.04
C PRO A 75 -4.80 5.06 -11.39
N CYS A 76 -5.63 6.03 -11.78
CA CYS A 76 -5.49 6.74 -13.05
C CYS A 76 -4.43 7.86 -13.02
N GLN A 77 -3.98 8.26 -11.83
CA GLN A 77 -3.08 9.41 -11.64
C GLN A 77 -1.70 9.01 -11.11
N ASN A 78 -1.49 7.75 -10.72
CA ASN A 78 -0.25 7.28 -10.13
C ASN A 78 0.27 6.05 -10.88
N GLU A 79 1.58 5.98 -11.14
CA GLU A 79 2.19 4.77 -11.69
C GLU A 79 2.21 3.69 -10.60
N LEU A 80 1.33 2.69 -10.74
CA LEU A 80 1.22 1.56 -9.82
C LEU A 80 1.99 0.36 -10.35
N ARG A 81 2.86 -0.21 -9.51
CA ARG A 81 3.54 -1.47 -9.81
C ARG A 81 3.21 -2.53 -8.77
N LEU A 82 2.82 -3.71 -9.23
CA LEU A 82 2.58 -4.86 -8.37
C LEU A 82 3.88 -5.33 -7.70
N LEU A 83 3.82 -5.58 -6.39
CA LEU A 83 4.94 -6.13 -5.64
C LEU A 83 4.82 -7.65 -5.50
N ASN A 84 5.95 -8.34 -5.57
CA ASN A 84 6.01 -9.78 -5.34
C ASN A 84 5.94 -10.07 -3.84
N GLU A 85 5.17 -11.09 -3.45
CA GLU A 85 4.89 -11.42 -2.05
C GLU A 85 6.14 -11.76 -1.20
N HIS A 86 7.23 -12.18 -1.86
CA HIS A 86 8.50 -12.52 -1.24
C HIS A 86 9.47 -11.34 -1.12
N GLN A 87 9.21 -10.21 -1.81
CA GLN A 87 10.06 -9.03 -1.71
C GLN A 87 10.09 -8.51 -0.28
N MET A 88 11.28 -8.14 0.18
CA MET A 88 11.46 -7.55 1.50
C MET A 88 11.21 -6.04 1.45
N LEU A 89 10.66 -5.49 2.54
CA LEU A 89 10.41 -4.05 2.64
C LEU A 89 11.71 -3.22 2.53
N GLY A 90 12.85 -3.77 2.97
CA GLY A 90 14.15 -3.13 2.79
C GLY A 90 14.55 -2.95 1.33
N GLU A 91 14.24 -3.93 0.48
CA GLU A 91 14.52 -3.87 -0.97
C GLU A 91 13.62 -2.85 -1.65
N ILE A 92 12.34 -2.81 -1.24
CA ILE A 92 11.36 -1.85 -1.74
C ILE A 92 11.79 -0.43 -1.38
N LEU A 93 12.19 -0.19 -0.12
CA LEU A 93 12.66 1.11 0.33
C LEU A 93 13.93 1.55 -0.41
N ALA A 94 14.87 0.65 -0.67
CA ALA A 94 16.09 0.98 -1.42
C ALA A 94 15.81 1.43 -2.86
N SER A 95 14.68 1.01 -3.44
CA SER A 95 14.21 1.47 -4.75
C SER A 95 13.40 2.77 -4.69
N PHE A 96 13.19 3.33 -3.50
CA PHE A 96 12.38 4.51 -3.25
C PHE A 96 13.26 5.70 -2.86
N THR A 97 13.10 6.82 -3.55
CA THR A 97 13.89 8.04 -3.30
C THR A 97 13.30 8.90 -2.19
N GLU A 98 12.05 8.65 -1.79
CA GLU A 98 11.34 9.42 -0.76
C GLU A 98 11.39 8.74 0.61
N GLN A 99 11.38 9.56 1.66
CA GLN A 99 11.47 9.11 3.06
C GLN A 99 10.20 8.40 3.56
N ASN A 100 9.05 8.58 2.89
CA ASN A 100 7.76 8.03 3.31
C ASN A 100 7.25 7.01 2.27
N LEU A 101 7.38 5.72 2.58
CA LEU A 101 6.91 4.65 1.70
C LEU A 101 5.37 4.55 1.75
N VAL A 102 4.70 4.87 0.65
CA VAL A 102 3.25 4.68 0.51
C VAL A 102 2.98 3.48 -0.40
N LEU A 103 2.23 2.51 0.14
CA LEU A 103 1.85 1.29 -0.56
C LEU A 103 0.33 1.21 -0.63
N ALA A 104 -0.19 0.84 -1.79
CA ALA A 104 -1.60 0.61 -1.98
C ALA A 104 -1.92 -0.89 -1.85
N TYR A 105 -3.09 -1.23 -1.34
CA TYR A 105 -3.61 -2.60 -1.37
C TYR A 105 -4.95 -2.65 -2.11
N ARG A 106 -5.23 -3.80 -2.73
CA ARG A 106 -6.52 -4.07 -3.37
C ARG A 106 -6.83 -5.56 -3.35
N GLN A 107 -8.07 -5.89 -3.68
CA GLN A 107 -8.47 -7.28 -3.91
C GLN A 107 -7.84 -7.75 -5.20
N ARG A 108 -7.21 -8.92 -5.14
CA ARG A 108 -6.62 -9.60 -6.28
C ARG A 108 -7.72 -9.84 -7.32
N VAL A 109 -7.45 -9.44 -8.56
CA VAL A 109 -8.35 -9.73 -9.67
C VAL A 109 -8.10 -11.17 -10.07
N GLN A 110 -9.07 -12.06 -9.85
CA GLN A 110 -9.04 -13.39 -10.45
C GLN A 110 -9.24 -13.19 -11.96
N GLY A 111 -8.19 -13.48 -12.73
CA GLY A 111 -8.25 -13.56 -14.19
C GLY A 111 -8.71 -14.93 -14.63
#